data_AF-A0A7I8VMW3-F1
#
_entry.id   AF-A0A7I8VMW3-F1
#
_cell.length_a   1.000
_cell.length_b   1.000
_cell.length_c   1.000
_cell.angle_alpha   90.00
_cell.angle_beta   90.00
_cell.angle_gamma   90.00
#
_symmetry.space_group_name_H-M   'P 1'
#
loop_
_entity.id
_entity.type
_entity.pdbx_description
1 polymer ?
#
loop_
_entity_poly.entity_id
_entity_poly.type
_entity_poly.pdbx_seq_one_letter_code
_entity_poly.pdbx_strand_id
1 'polypeptide(L)'
;MTDKILNWLLEEFELKGLHIKQVSRKDGDKTFSIHVGAHSNTLLRSAELMQIKKRLKDGSVRVLNYSHLSEFEGGEDRDSLLTMSEKQQIILHEIQSVRAKDKIKIESLGLKKLLYEGQAVVPLLVNKGYVRKIFPLHDREELKRLGTDWYKTFIKKQPIEAIRNYFGETIALYFSFLGFYTYALIPPAALGVISYFFPANWLYTTVFFSAFNLIWCTFFLELWKRYCSKLTYEWGTYGTERLEEARPEYYGKLGINKITNRIEPKYPKYKRLFRFYGVSVPIVFLCLVIAFYAMLFYFWMQDWADGYYMNDKGIIGLLVVNVPSAIYAILIAIMNALYRILAKKLNDWGKTHLATLLIVSQIIGQAQETLLPYILYKRRKIAIKKVQDKAATGDEYQFKEAVNQADIEKDKDLYIDTEQMKEAQIQDAMDEDDGTMNDYLEMYLQFGYVFLFSAVFPTAAVWAFINNLTEIRSDAFKLCRIMQRPFSIPAANLGAWQIAFEILSLLAVLTNTALIGLSPPVHDKLVPKYGEAYIIFAFVLLEHVILGIKAVVSFCIPDAPKEVLFAIAKTNYEHRLAWQDERKSKSSHIE
;
A
#
# COMPACT_ATOMS: atom_id res chain seq x y z
N MET A 1 -23.26 20.63 21.85
CA MET A 1 -22.21 20.96 20.85
C MET A 1 -22.24 19.93 19.73
N THR A 2 -22.21 18.63 20.07
CA THR A 2 -22.27 17.51 19.12
C THR A 2 -23.50 17.56 18.20
N ASP A 3 -24.70 17.78 18.75
CA ASP A 3 -25.94 17.83 17.94
C ASP A 3 -25.98 19.02 16.96
N LYS A 4 -25.36 20.15 17.33
CA LYS A 4 -25.25 21.32 16.44
C LYS A 4 -24.31 21.05 15.27
N ILE A 5 -23.19 20.39 15.52
CA ILE A 5 -22.23 19.99 14.48
C ILE A 5 -22.85 18.94 13.57
N LEU A 6 -23.58 17.98 14.15
CA LEU A 6 -24.31 16.95 13.40
C LEU A 6 -25.31 17.59 12.43
N ASN A 7 -26.24 18.42 12.92
CA ASN A 7 -27.26 19.03 12.08
C ASN A 7 -26.63 19.89 10.97
N TRP A 8 -25.59 20.66 11.30
CA TRP A 8 -24.86 21.44 10.30
C TRP A 8 -24.21 20.56 9.21
N LEU A 9 -23.61 19.42 9.59
CA LEU A 9 -23.05 18.47 8.61
C LEU A 9 -24.13 17.86 7.72
N LEU A 10 -25.29 17.52 8.29
CA LEU A 10 -26.41 16.96 7.52
C LEU A 10 -26.90 17.98 6.48
N GLU A 11 -27.09 19.24 6.86
CA GLU A 11 -27.45 20.33 5.95
C GLU A 11 -26.42 20.51 4.82
N GLU A 12 -25.12 20.54 5.14
CA GLU A 12 -24.07 20.69 4.11
C GLU A 12 -23.97 19.48 3.18
N PHE A 13 -24.22 18.27 3.67
CA PHE A 13 -24.25 17.06 2.83
C PHE A 13 -25.44 17.09 1.86
N GLU A 14 -26.63 17.51 2.31
CA GLU A 14 -27.79 17.66 1.45
C GLU A 14 -27.58 18.75 0.37
N LEU A 15 -26.96 19.87 0.74
CA LEU A 15 -26.61 20.94 -0.22
C LEU A 15 -25.63 20.48 -1.31
N LYS A 16 -24.81 19.47 -1.00
CA LYS A 16 -23.91 18.82 -1.95
C LYS A 16 -24.58 17.74 -2.81
N GLY A 17 -25.87 17.50 -2.61
CA GLY A 17 -26.61 16.45 -3.31
C GLY A 17 -26.33 15.04 -2.79
N LEU A 18 -25.72 14.92 -1.60
CA LEU A 18 -25.61 13.65 -0.88
C LEU A 18 -26.93 13.36 -0.20
N HIS A 19 -27.35 12.10 -0.26
CA HIS A 19 -28.57 11.61 0.35
C HIS A 19 -28.24 10.90 1.66
N ILE A 20 -28.76 11.41 2.77
CA ILE A 20 -28.65 10.76 4.07
C ILE A 20 -29.72 9.68 4.15
N LYS A 21 -29.29 8.40 4.11
CA LYS A 21 -30.21 7.27 4.21
C LYS A 21 -30.75 7.09 5.61
N GLN A 22 -29.89 7.24 6.61
CA GLN A 22 -30.25 6.98 8.01
C GLN A 22 -29.26 7.66 8.95
N VAL A 23 -29.79 8.15 10.08
CA VAL A 23 -29.01 8.60 11.23
C VAL A 23 -29.46 7.77 12.41
N SER A 24 -28.53 7.04 13.02
CA SER A 24 -28.83 6.25 14.22
C SER A 24 -27.92 6.64 15.36
N ARG A 25 -28.48 6.63 16.56
CA ARG A 25 -27.73 6.81 17.80
C ARG A 25 -27.34 5.45 18.33
N LYS A 26 -26.08 5.27 18.70
CA LYS A 26 -25.64 4.04 19.37
C LYS A 26 -26.10 4.11 20.83
N ASP A 27 -26.80 3.10 21.32
CA ASP A 27 -27.30 3.09 22.70
C ASP A 27 -26.13 3.10 23.70
N GLY A 28 -26.27 3.82 24.81
CA GLY A 28 -25.23 3.93 25.84
C GLY A 28 -24.09 4.92 25.58
N ASP A 29 -23.84 5.34 24.33
CA ASP A 29 -22.77 6.30 23.99
C ASP A 29 -23.30 7.57 23.28
N LYS A 30 -22.60 8.70 23.36
CA LYS A 30 -23.00 9.96 22.67
C LYS A 30 -22.58 9.97 21.19
N THR A 31 -22.57 8.79 20.54
CA THR A 31 -22.09 8.61 19.17
C THR A 31 -23.23 8.41 18.18
N PHE A 32 -23.09 9.05 17.02
CA PHE A 32 -24.04 8.95 15.90
C PHE A 32 -23.38 8.23 14.73
N SER A 33 -24.11 7.34 14.06
CA SER A 33 -23.72 6.76 12.77
C SER A 33 -24.62 7.31 11.68
N ILE A 34 -24.00 7.77 10.59
CA ILE A 34 -24.66 8.41 9.45
C ILE A 34 -24.39 7.57 8.22
N HIS A 35 -25.45 7.09 7.57
CA HIS A 35 -25.37 6.35 6.32
C HIS A 35 -25.55 7.33 5.16
N VAL A 36 -24.48 7.55 4.39
CA VAL A 36 -24.46 8.50 3.28
C VAL A 36 -24.48 7.76 1.94
N GLY A 37 -25.36 8.21 1.04
CA GLY A 37 -25.41 7.79 -0.35
C GLY A 37 -25.53 8.99 -1.28
N ALA A 38 -25.69 8.75 -2.57
CA ALA A 38 -25.98 9.79 -3.55
C ALA A 38 -26.77 9.21 -4.72
N HIS A 39 -27.54 10.05 -5.40
CA HIS A 39 -28.23 9.67 -6.63
C HIS A 39 -27.24 9.55 -7.79
N SER A 40 -27.53 8.70 -8.76
CA SER A 40 -26.65 8.42 -9.91
C SER A 40 -26.28 9.67 -10.70
N ASN A 41 -27.21 10.63 -10.85
CA ASN A 41 -26.93 11.91 -11.50
C ASN A 41 -25.88 12.76 -10.74
N THR A 42 -25.96 12.81 -9.40
CA THR A 42 -24.96 13.53 -8.57
C THR A 42 -23.60 12.86 -8.68
N LEU A 43 -23.58 11.52 -8.65
CA LEU A 43 -22.36 10.73 -8.76
C LEU A 43 -21.67 10.96 -10.11
N LEU A 44 -22.42 10.94 -11.22
CA LEU A 44 -21.85 11.13 -12.56
C LEU A 44 -21.32 12.55 -12.77
N ARG A 45 -22.01 13.58 -12.29
CA ARG A 45 -21.50 14.98 -12.32
C ARG A 45 -20.24 15.14 -11.47
N SER A 46 -20.21 14.51 -10.30
CA SER A 46 -19.04 14.56 -9.41
C SER A 46 -17.87 13.77 -10.00
N ALA A 47 -18.13 12.65 -10.70
CA ALA A 47 -17.14 11.89 -11.43
C ALA A 47 -16.46 12.70 -12.55
N GLU A 48 -17.23 13.51 -13.28
CA GLU A 48 -16.71 14.46 -14.27
C GLU A 48 -15.83 15.53 -13.61
N LEU A 49 -16.27 16.13 -12.49
CA LEU A 49 -15.48 17.11 -11.73
C LEU A 49 -14.17 16.52 -11.18
N MET A 50 -14.21 15.25 -10.76
CA MET A 50 -13.04 14.49 -10.33
C MET A 50 -12.15 14.02 -11.49
N GLN A 51 -12.56 14.30 -12.74
CA GLN A 51 -11.87 13.90 -13.96
C GLN A 51 -11.64 12.38 -14.06
N ILE A 52 -12.61 11.59 -13.59
CA ILE A 52 -12.54 10.12 -13.70
C ILE A 52 -12.57 9.76 -15.18
N LYS A 53 -11.57 8.98 -15.61
CA LYS A 53 -11.46 8.53 -17.00
C LYS A 53 -12.14 7.18 -17.18
N LYS A 54 -12.87 7.02 -18.28
CA LYS A 54 -13.58 5.81 -18.68
C LYS A 54 -13.26 5.46 -20.13
N ARG A 55 -13.50 4.20 -20.48
CA ARG A 55 -13.31 3.70 -21.85
C ARG A 55 -14.51 4.07 -22.72
N LEU A 56 -14.22 4.58 -23.91
CA LEU A 56 -15.18 4.85 -24.97
C LEU A 56 -15.42 3.59 -25.81
N LYS A 57 -16.54 3.54 -26.52
CA LYS A 57 -16.89 2.43 -27.43
C LYS A 57 -15.85 2.19 -28.54
N ASP A 58 -15.02 3.18 -28.85
CA ASP A 58 -13.90 3.07 -29.80
C ASP A 58 -12.60 2.51 -29.18
N GLY A 59 -12.64 2.16 -27.89
CA GLY A 59 -11.52 1.63 -27.11
C GLY A 59 -10.59 2.69 -26.50
N SER A 60 -10.76 3.97 -26.83
CA SER A 60 -9.95 5.05 -26.27
C SER A 60 -10.40 5.40 -24.84
N VAL A 61 -9.52 6.08 -24.08
CA VAL A 61 -9.79 6.43 -22.68
C VAL A 61 -9.89 7.95 -22.56
N ARG A 62 -11.02 8.43 -22.05
CA ARG A 62 -11.35 9.87 -21.93
C ARG A 62 -11.96 10.17 -20.58
N VAL A 63 -11.87 11.43 -20.16
CA VAL A 63 -12.59 11.92 -18.97
C VAL A 63 -14.08 11.74 -19.21
N LEU A 64 -14.78 11.21 -18.21
CA LEU A 64 -16.22 11.04 -18.25
C LEU A 64 -16.90 12.39 -18.46
N ASN A 65 -17.78 12.46 -19.45
CA ASN A 65 -18.58 13.65 -19.75
C ASN A 65 -20.06 13.33 -19.49
N TYR A 66 -20.69 14.10 -18.59
CA TYR A 66 -22.07 13.87 -18.18
C TYR A 66 -23.08 14.06 -19.32
N SER A 67 -22.79 14.94 -20.28
CA SER A 67 -23.66 15.18 -21.44
C SER A 67 -23.54 14.11 -22.52
N HIS A 68 -22.40 13.42 -22.59
CA HIS A 68 -22.05 12.46 -23.66
C HIS A 68 -21.89 11.02 -23.16
N LEU A 69 -22.73 10.60 -22.21
CA LEU A 69 -22.60 9.28 -21.57
C LEU A 69 -22.73 8.10 -22.55
N SER A 70 -23.53 8.23 -23.61
CA SER A 70 -23.77 7.16 -24.61
C SER A 70 -22.53 6.74 -25.41
N GLU A 71 -21.48 7.57 -25.41
CA GLU A 71 -20.21 7.31 -26.09
C GLU A 71 -19.31 6.35 -25.28
N PHE A 72 -19.55 6.25 -23.97
CA PHE A 72 -18.80 5.38 -23.06
C PHE A 72 -19.32 3.94 -23.09
N GLU A 73 -18.43 2.98 -22.84
CA GLU A 73 -18.81 1.59 -22.65
C GLU A 73 -19.73 1.46 -21.43
N GLY A 74 -20.88 0.81 -21.59
CA GLY A 74 -21.89 0.70 -20.53
C GLY A 74 -22.67 1.99 -20.27
N GLY A 75 -22.49 3.05 -21.06
CA GLY A 75 -23.16 4.34 -20.87
C GLY A 75 -24.69 4.35 -21.05
N GLU A 76 -25.27 3.24 -21.49
CA GLU A 76 -26.72 3.03 -21.58
C GLU A 76 -27.35 2.86 -20.19
N ASP A 77 -26.63 2.23 -19.26
CA ASP A 77 -27.05 2.06 -17.87
C ASP A 77 -26.24 2.98 -16.96
N ARG A 78 -26.92 4.03 -16.48
CA ARG A 78 -26.35 5.04 -15.60
C ARG A 78 -25.92 4.48 -14.25
N ASP A 79 -26.54 3.39 -13.81
CA ASP A 79 -26.29 2.83 -12.48
C ASP A 79 -25.10 1.88 -12.48
N SER A 80 -24.82 1.17 -13.57
CA SER A 80 -23.66 0.26 -13.67
C SER A 80 -22.38 0.90 -14.21
N LEU A 81 -22.46 2.09 -14.82
CA LEU A 81 -21.28 2.78 -15.39
C LEU A 81 -20.17 3.06 -14.36
N LEU A 82 -20.57 3.39 -13.12
CA LEU A 82 -19.64 3.59 -12.00
C LEU A 82 -19.58 2.34 -11.13
N THR A 83 -18.37 1.87 -10.84
CA THR A 83 -18.16 0.75 -9.93
C THR A 83 -18.51 1.16 -8.49
N MET A 84 -18.74 0.18 -7.61
CA MET A 84 -18.99 0.49 -6.20
C MET A 84 -17.80 1.19 -5.54
N SER A 85 -16.58 0.84 -5.91
CA SER A 85 -15.37 1.49 -5.42
C SER A 85 -15.30 2.97 -5.82
N GLU A 86 -15.62 3.29 -7.08
CA GLU A 86 -15.69 4.66 -7.58
C GLU A 86 -16.80 5.47 -6.92
N LYS A 87 -18.01 4.90 -6.79
CA LYS A 87 -19.13 5.56 -6.12
C LYS A 87 -18.77 5.96 -4.69
N GLN A 88 -18.15 5.07 -3.94
CA GLN A 88 -17.72 5.33 -2.57
C GLN A 88 -16.58 6.36 -2.49
N GLN A 89 -15.66 6.33 -3.46
CA GLN A 89 -14.60 7.33 -3.58
C GLN A 89 -15.16 8.72 -3.90
N ILE A 90 -16.15 8.81 -4.79
CA ILE A 90 -16.84 10.07 -5.12
C ILE A 90 -17.58 10.62 -3.90
N ILE A 91 -18.31 9.76 -3.17
CA ILE A 91 -19.01 10.16 -1.94
C ILE A 91 -18.00 10.67 -0.91
N LEU A 92 -16.87 9.97 -0.72
CA LEU A 92 -15.82 10.43 0.18
C LEU A 92 -15.26 11.79 -0.26
N HIS A 93 -15.01 11.97 -1.55
CA HIS A 93 -14.55 13.24 -2.09
C HIS A 93 -15.54 14.36 -1.78
N GLU A 94 -16.84 14.16 -2.02
CA GLU A 94 -17.84 15.18 -1.72
C GLU A 94 -17.96 15.49 -0.23
N ILE A 95 -17.92 14.48 0.64
CA ILE A 95 -17.89 14.65 2.11
C ILE A 95 -16.66 15.47 2.52
N GLN A 96 -15.48 15.11 2.01
CA GLN A 96 -14.24 15.80 2.30
C GLN A 96 -14.18 17.19 1.66
N SER A 97 -14.95 17.43 0.60
CA SER A 97 -15.05 18.70 -0.12
C SER A 97 -15.89 19.76 0.60
N VAL A 98 -16.52 19.45 1.73
CA VAL A 98 -17.25 20.44 2.53
C VAL A 98 -16.27 21.51 3.04
N ARG A 99 -16.57 22.77 2.76
CA ARG A 99 -15.70 23.93 3.05
C ARG A 99 -16.38 24.92 3.98
N ALA A 100 -15.57 25.57 4.79
CA ALA A 100 -15.99 26.71 5.60
C ALA A 100 -16.30 27.93 4.71
N LYS A 101 -17.58 28.33 4.61
CA LYS A 101 -18.03 29.52 3.86
C LYS A 101 -18.07 30.79 4.73
N ASP A 102 -18.78 30.74 5.87
CA ASP A 102 -18.95 31.91 6.75
C ASP A 102 -18.33 31.67 8.14
N LYS A 103 -17.48 32.61 8.59
CA LYS A 103 -16.90 32.58 9.96
C LYS A 103 -17.99 32.57 11.04
N ILE A 104 -19.10 33.28 10.81
CA ILE A 104 -20.18 33.50 11.79
C ILE A 104 -20.99 32.21 12.07
N LYS A 105 -21.32 31.40 11.04
CA LYS A 105 -22.00 30.11 11.25
C LYS A 105 -21.10 29.09 11.99
N ILE A 106 -19.80 29.12 11.73
CA ILE A 106 -18.81 28.23 12.36
C ILE A 106 -18.53 28.63 13.81
N GLU A 107 -18.55 29.93 14.12
CA GLU A 107 -18.47 30.44 15.48
C GLU A 107 -19.64 29.95 16.35
N SER A 108 -20.84 29.79 15.77
CA SER A 108 -22.01 29.24 16.44
C SER A 108 -21.87 27.75 16.84
N LEU A 109 -20.96 27.02 16.18
CA LEU A 109 -20.59 25.63 16.49
C LEU A 109 -19.59 25.52 17.65
N GLY A 110 -19.09 26.66 18.17
CA GLY A 110 -18.10 26.72 19.25
C GLY A 110 -16.65 26.46 18.79
N LEU A 111 -16.39 26.52 17.47
CA LEU A 111 -15.08 26.30 16.84
C LEU A 111 -14.27 27.61 16.66
N LYS A 112 -14.40 28.55 17.62
CA LYS A 112 -13.99 29.98 17.62
C LYS A 112 -12.59 30.37 17.09
N LYS A 113 -11.68 29.44 16.80
CA LYS A 113 -10.27 29.74 16.45
C LYS A 113 -9.68 28.93 15.29
N LEU A 114 -10.48 28.10 14.63
CA LEU A 114 -9.93 26.93 13.94
C LEU A 114 -10.08 26.89 12.41
N LEU A 115 -10.92 27.74 11.83
CA LEU A 115 -11.28 27.64 10.42
C LEU A 115 -11.04 28.97 9.70
N TYR A 116 -10.27 28.92 8.61
CA TYR A 116 -10.21 30.01 7.63
C TYR A 116 -11.19 29.74 6.48
N GLU A 117 -11.55 30.78 5.74
CA GLU A 117 -12.47 30.68 4.60
C GLU A 117 -11.92 29.73 3.53
N GLY A 118 -12.73 28.77 3.09
CA GLY A 118 -12.31 27.75 2.14
C GLY A 118 -11.47 26.61 2.75
N GLN A 119 -11.40 26.48 4.08
CA GLN A 119 -10.78 25.32 4.71
C GLN A 119 -11.71 24.09 4.68
N ALA A 120 -11.14 22.90 4.45
CA ALA A 120 -11.85 21.63 4.53
C ALA A 120 -12.30 21.33 5.97
N VAL A 121 -13.60 21.13 6.19
CA VAL A 121 -14.18 21.02 7.54
C VAL A 121 -14.14 19.58 8.05
N VAL A 122 -14.60 18.61 7.25
CA VAL A 122 -14.67 17.20 7.69
C VAL A 122 -13.31 16.63 8.08
N PRO A 123 -12.22 16.81 7.28
CA PRO A 123 -10.89 16.37 7.69
C PRO A 123 -10.41 16.99 9.02
N LEU A 124 -10.79 18.24 9.30
CA LEU A 124 -10.49 18.88 10.58
C LEU A 124 -11.30 18.26 11.74
N LEU A 125 -12.57 17.96 11.52
CA LEU A 125 -13.42 17.31 12.52
C LEU A 125 -12.93 15.90 12.86
N VAL A 126 -12.43 15.16 11.86
CA VAL A 126 -11.75 13.87 12.06
C VAL A 126 -10.51 14.05 12.94
N ASN A 127 -9.63 14.98 12.58
CA ASN A 127 -8.41 15.26 13.34
C ASN A 127 -8.69 15.71 14.80
N LYS A 128 -9.79 16.44 15.01
CA LYS A 128 -10.21 16.88 16.35
C LYS A 128 -10.97 15.82 17.15
N GLY A 129 -11.25 14.65 16.56
CA GLY A 129 -11.97 13.57 17.20
C GLY A 129 -13.49 13.79 17.32
N TYR A 130 -14.05 14.78 16.61
CA TYR A 130 -15.51 14.94 16.52
C TYR A 130 -16.14 13.91 15.58
N VAL A 131 -15.40 13.52 14.52
CA VAL A 131 -15.74 12.39 13.66
C VAL A 131 -14.76 11.28 13.97
N ARG A 132 -15.26 10.15 14.50
CA ARG A 132 -14.41 9.03 14.94
C ARG A 132 -13.78 8.30 13.75
N LYS A 133 -14.62 7.85 12.81
CA LYS A 133 -14.22 7.08 11.62
C LYS A 133 -15.14 7.42 10.44
N ILE A 134 -14.61 7.28 9.23
CA ILE A 134 -15.37 7.30 7.98
C ILE A 134 -14.87 6.07 7.21
N PHE A 135 -15.74 5.14 6.87
CA PHE A 135 -15.37 3.92 6.14
C PHE A 135 -16.46 3.52 5.15
N PRO A 136 -16.11 2.93 4.00
CA PRO A 136 -17.07 2.37 3.06
C PRO A 136 -17.57 1.01 3.54
N LEU A 137 -18.81 0.65 3.16
CA LEU A 137 -19.38 -0.65 3.47
C LEU A 137 -18.98 -1.71 2.43
N HIS A 138 -18.74 -2.93 2.90
CA HIS A 138 -18.64 -4.12 2.07
C HIS A 138 -20.00 -4.53 1.49
N ASP A 139 -20.01 -4.84 0.20
CA ASP A 139 -21.05 -5.68 -0.40
C ASP A 139 -20.69 -7.16 -0.18
N ARG A 140 -21.52 -7.89 0.57
CA ARG A 140 -21.27 -9.29 0.95
C ARG A 140 -21.42 -10.26 -0.22
N GLU A 141 -22.34 -10.00 -1.14
CA GLU A 141 -22.61 -10.92 -2.24
C GLU A 141 -21.47 -10.87 -3.25
N GLU A 142 -21.07 -9.66 -3.64
CA GLU A 142 -19.95 -9.43 -4.55
C GLU A 142 -18.64 -9.96 -3.93
N LEU A 143 -18.39 -9.68 -2.64
CA LEU A 143 -17.20 -10.17 -1.94
C LEU A 143 -17.16 -11.69 -1.80
N LYS A 144 -18.32 -12.35 -1.66
CA LYS A 144 -18.40 -13.82 -1.60
C LYS A 144 -18.07 -14.43 -2.96
N ARG A 145 -18.52 -13.81 -4.06
CA ARG A 145 -18.18 -14.22 -5.43
C ARG A 145 -16.68 -14.03 -5.68
N LEU A 146 -16.17 -12.82 -5.45
CA LEU A 146 -14.75 -12.48 -5.59
C LEU A 146 -13.86 -13.42 -4.76
N GLY A 147 -14.20 -13.64 -3.49
CA GLY A 147 -13.43 -14.52 -2.61
C GLY A 147 -13.39 -15.99 -3.05
N THR A 148 -14.41 -16.45 -3.77
CA THR A 148 -14.46 -17.84 -4.26
C THR A 148 -13.53 -18.04 -5.45
N ASP A 149 -13.48 -17.06 -6.36
CA ASP A 149 -12.57 -17.10 -7.51
C ASP A 149 -11.13 -16.73 -7.16
N TRP A 150 -10.91 -16.05 -6.03
CA TRP A 150 -9.61 -15.48 -5.68
C TRP A 150 -8.83 -16.26 -4.62
N TYR A 151 -9.27 -16.29 -3.34
CA TYR A 151 -8.51 -16.94 -2.27
C TYR A 151 -8.87 -18.41 -2.06
N LYS A 152 -10.09 -18.85 -2.42
CA LYS A 152 -10.51 -20.27 -2.26
C LYS A 152 -9.99 -21.20 -3.35
N THR A 153 -9.53 -20.65 -4.48
CA THR A 153 -9.09 -21.44 -5.62
C THR A 153 -7.58 -21.28 -5.83
N PHE A 154 -6.81 -22.36 -5.69
CA PHE A 154 -5.34 -22.29 -5.79
C PHE A 154 -4.83 -22.16 -7.23
N ILE A 155 -5.50 -22.81 -8.20
CA ILE A 155 -5.00 -22.97 -9.58
C ILE A 155 -5.44 -21.83 -10.52
N LYS A 156 -6.49 -21.07 -10.17
CA LYS A 156 -6.98 -19.97 -11.02
C LYS A 156 -6.03 -18.77 -10.99
N LYS A 157 -5.90 -18.13 -12.16
CA LYS A 157 -5.26 -16.82 -12.30
C LYS A 157 -6.01 -15.78 -11.48
N GLN A 158 -5.28 -14.82 -10.92
CA GLN A 158 -5.86 -13.75 -10.11
C GLN A 158 -6.86 -12.89 -10.93
N PRO A 159 -8.07 -12.62 -10.40
CA PRO A 159 -9.08 -11.81 -11.07
C PRO A 159 -8.83 -10.31 -10.85
N ILE A 160 -7.75 -9.77 -11.43
CA ILE A 160 -7.27 -8.40 -11.19
C ILE A 160 -8.35 -7.33 -11.44
N GLU A 161 -9.13 -7.44 -12.53
CA GLU A 161 -10.16 -6.43 -12.83
C GLU A 161 -11.30 -6.45 -11.80
N ALA A 162 -11.67 -7.63 -11.30
CA ALA A 162 -12.68 -7.73 -10.24
C ALA A 162 -12.16 -7.18 -8.90
N ILE A 163 -10.88 -7.39 -8.60
CA ILE A 163 -10.21 -6.79 -7.43
C ILE A 163 -10.22 -5.27 -7.55
N ARG A 164 -9.91 -4.72 -8.73
CA ARG A 164 -9.96 -3.28 -9.01
C ARG A 164 -11.36 -2.72 -8.84
N ASN A 165 -12.37 -3.34 -9.46
CA ASN A 165 -13.74 -2.85 -9.41
C ASN A 165 -14.29 -2.83 -7.96
N TYR A 166 -13.80 -3.72 -7.09
CA TYR A 166 -14.21 -3.79 -5.70
C TYR A 166 -13.36 -2.93 -4.74
N PHE A 167 -12.03 -3.05 -4.78
CA PHE A 167 -11.10 -2.44 -3.82
C PHE A 167 -10.38 -1.19 -4.36
N GLY A 168 -10.43 -0.93 -5.67
CA GLY A 168 -9.75 0.19 -6.31
C GLY A 168 -8.38 -0.15 -6.89
N GLU A 169 -7.79 0.82 -7.58
CA GLU A 169 -6.56 0.61 -8.36
C GLU A 169 -5.32 0.36 -7.50
N THR A 170 -5.16 1.01 -6.35
CA THR A 170 -3.96 0.82 -5.50
C THR A 170 -3.79 -0.65 -5.06
N ILE A 171 -4.88 -1.28 -4.62
CA ILE A 171 -4.88 -2.68 -4.17
C ILE A 171 -4.78 -3.63 -5.36
N ALA A 172 -5.49 -3.35 -6.45
CA ALA A 172 -5.36 -4.14 -7.68
C ALA A 172 -3.93 -4.11 -8.23
N LEU A 173 -3.25 -2.97 -8.15
CA LEU A 173 -1.87 -2.82 -8.59
C LEU A 173 -0.92 -3.62 -7.71
N TYR A 174 -1.14 -3.65 -6.39
CA TYR A 174 -0.42 -4.52 -5.46
C TYR A 174 -0.52 -6.00 -5.86
N PHE A 175 -1.73 -6.53 -6.04
CA PHE A 175 -1.90 -7.93 -6.42
C PHE A 175 -1.41 -8.25 -7.84
N SER A 176 -1.49 -7.26 -8.74
CA SER A 176 -0.89 -7.35 -10.08
C SER A 176 0.63 -7.49 -9.98
N PHE A 177 1.27 -6.68 -9.14
CA PHE A 177 2.71 -6.75 -8.92
C PHE A 177 3.11 -8.05 -8.24
N LEU A 178 2.43 -8.43 -7.15
CA LEU A 178 2.67 -9.69 -6.46
C LEU A 178 2.54 -10.88 -7.41
N GLY A 179 1.48 -10.92 -8.23
CA GLY A 179 1.32 -11.97 -9.24
C GLY A 179 2.42 -11.97 -10.31
N PHE A 180 2.75 -10.80 -10.84
CA PHE A 180 3.81 -10.63 -11.83
C PHE A 180 5.18 -11.07 -11.27
N TYR A 181 5.47 -10.69 -10.03
CA TYR A 181 6.68 -11.07 -9.31
C TYR A 181 6.75 -12.58 -9.04
N THR A 182 5.65 -13.21 -8.64
CA THR A 182 5.58 -14.69 -8.49
C THR A 182 5.95 -15.40 -9.79
N TYR A 183 5.42 -14.96 -10.94
CA TYR A 183 5.81 -15.54 -12.24
C TYR A 183 7.27 -15.24 -12.58
N ALA A 184 7.77 -14.06 -12.25
CA ALA A 184 9.16 -13.68 -12.50
C ALA A 184 10.17 -14.46 -11.64
N LEU A 185 9.74 -15.05 -10.51
CA LEU A 185 10.59 -15.92 -9.69
C LEU A 185 10.76 -17.33 -10.27
N ILE A 186 9.94 -17.75 -11.24
CA ILE A 186 10.02 -19.10 -11.82
C ILE A 186 11.39 -19.39 -12.43
N PRO A 187 11.98 -18.53 -13.30
CA PRO A 187 13.29 -18.83 -13.89
C PRO A 187 14.44 -18.87 -12.84
N PRO A 188 14.57 -17.90 -11.92
CA PRO A 188 15.53 -17.98 -10.82
C PRO A 188 15.33 -19.21 -9.93
N ALA A 189 14.09 -19.58 -9.61
CA ALA A 189 13.79 -20.75 -8.79
C ALA A 189 14.21 -22.05 -9.50
N ALA A 190 13.88 -22.20 -10.79
CA ALA A 190 14.29 -23.36 -11.58
C ALA A 190 15.81 -23.49 -11.67
N LEU A 191 16.52 -22.41 -11.99
CA LEU A 191 17.98 -22.40 -12.04
C LEU A 191 18.62 -22.60 -10.67
N GLY A 192 18.00 -22.11 -9.60
CA GLY A 192 18.43 -22.32 -8.23
C GLY A 192 18.35 -23.79 -7.82
N VAL A 193 17.26 -24.48 -8.17
CA VAL A 193 17.10 -25.93 -7.98
C VAL A 193 18.16 -26.70 -8.77
N ILE A 194 18.36 -26.36 -10.05
CA ILE A 194 19.38 -27.01 -10.89
C ILE A 194 20.77 -26.82 -10.26
N SER A 195 21.10 -25.60 -9.83
CA SER A 195 22.39 -25.29 -9.20
C SER A 195 22.61 -26.03 -7.89
N TYR A 196 21.54 -26.28 -7.12
CA TYR A 196 21.59 -27.00 -5.85
C TYR A 196 21.78 -28.52 -6.03
N PHE A 197 21.01 -29.14 -6.93
CA PHE A 197 21.05 -30.60 -7.13
C PHE A 197 22.16 -31.06 -8.09
N PHE A 198 22.62 -30.20 -8.99
CA PHE A 198 23.69 -30.48 -9.95
C PHE A 198 24.86 -29.53 -9.74
N PRO A 199 25.57 -29.61 -8.60
CA PRO A 199 26.76 -28.80 -8.37
C PRO A 199 27.86 -29.29 -9.32
N ALA A 200 27.97 -28.66 -10.49
CA ALA A 200 29.19 -28.69 -11.30
C ALA A 200 30.31 -27.97 -10.53
N ASN A 201 31.35 -27.46 -11.22
CA ASN A 201 32.32 -26.60 -10.55
C ASN A 201 31.60 -25.40 -9.91
N TRP A 202 31.58 -25.38 -8.58
CA TRP A 202 30.82 -24.42 -7.77
C TRP A 202 31.05 -22.98 -8.24
N LEU A 203 32.30 -22.62 -8.56
CA LEU A 203 32.62 -21.27 -8.99
C LEU A 203 31.91 -20.90 -10.31
N TYR A 204 31.94 -21.78 -11.30
CA TYR A 204 31.29 -21.51 -12.59
C TYR A 204 29.77 -21.48 -12.45
N THR A 205 29.18 -22.41 -11.70
CA THR A 205 27.74 -22.46 -11.46
C THR A 205 27.26 -21.20 -10.72
N THR A 206 27.96 -20.80 -9.65
CA THR A 206 27.60 -19.64 -8.84
C THR A 206 27.78 -18.33 -9.60
N VAL A 207 28.88 -18.16 -10.35
CA VAL A 207 29.11 -16.98 -11.18
C VAL A 207 28.04 -16.86 -12.27
N PHE A 208 27.75 -17.97 -12.97
CA PHE A 208 26.72 -18.00 -14.00
C PHE A 208 25.33 -17.66 -13.44
N PHE A 209 24.94 -18.31 -12.34
CA PHE A 209 23.65 -18.08 -11.68
C PHE A 209 23.51 -16.63 -11.20
N SER A 210 24.56 -16.07 -10.59
CA SER A 210 24.54 -14.69 -10.10
C SER A 210 24.46 -13.70 -11.26
N ALA A 211 25.24 -13.90 -12.33
CA ALA A 211 25.17 -13.05 -13.53
C ALA A 211 23.78 -13.12 -14.18
N PHE A 212 23.22 -14.32 -14.31
CA PHE A 212 21.84 -14.51 -14.79
C PHE A 212 20.85 -13.72 -13.93
N ASN A 213 20.89 -13.88 -12.60
CA ASN A 213 19.93 -13.24 -11.71
C ASN A 213 20.03 -11.72 -11.74
N LEU A 214 21.23 -11.15 -11.83
CA LEU A 214 21.42 -9.69 -11.90
C LEU A 214 20.86 -9.10 -13.20
N ILE A 215 21.06 -9.80 -14.32
CA ILE A 215 20.49 -9.43 -15.61
C ILE A 215 18.95 -9.61 -15.58
N TRP A 216 18.48 -10.76 -15.11
CA TRP A 216 17.06 -11.09 -14.99
C TRP A 216 16.30 -10.10 -14.11
N CYS A 217 16.89 -9.70 -12.99
CA CYS A 217 16.38 -8.68 -12.08
C CYS A 217 16.07 -7.36 -12.82
N THR A 218 16.98 -6.94 -13.71
CA THR A 218 16.80 -5.75 -14.54
C THR A 218 15.65 -5.94 -15.54
N PHE A 219 15.64 -7.06 -16.28
CA PHE A 219 14.57 -7.37 -17.22
C PHE A 219 13.20 -7.39 -16.53
N PHE A 220 13.10 -8.01 -15.37
CA PHE A 220 11.88 -8.06 -14.57
C PHE A 220 11.34 -6.67 -14.24
N LEU A 221 12.19 -5.77 -13.70
CA LEU A 221 11.76 -4.42 -13.31
C LEU A 221 11.33 -3.58 -14.52
N GLU A 222 12.04 -3.70 -15.64
CA GLU A 222 11.70 -3.00 -16.89
C GLU A 222 10.39 -3.51 -17.51
N LEU A 223 10.20 -4.85 -17.54
CA LEU A 223 8.96 -5.45 -18.00
C LEU A 223 7.77 -5.13 -17.08
N TRP A 224 8.01 -5.01 -15.78
CA TRP A 224 6.99 -4.56 -14.83
C TRP A 224 6.56 -3.12 -15.12
N LYS A 225 7.49 -2.17 -15.30
CA LYS A 225 7.14 -0.78 -15.67
C LYS A 225 6.27 -0.74 -16.92
N ARG A 226 6.65 -1.51 -17.94
CA ARG A 226 5.91 -1.66 -19.19
C ARG A 226 4.50 -2.24 -18.99
N TYR A 227 4.37 -3.27 -18.16
CA TYR A 227 3.07 -3.88 -17.85
C TYR A 227 2.18 -2.98 -17.00
N CYS A 228 2.74 -2.32 -15.98
CA CYS A 228 2.08 -1.35 -15.12
C CYS A 228 1.53 -0.16 -15.94
N SER A 229 2.32 0.38 -16.87
CA SER A 229 1.88 1.43 -17.80
C SER A 229 0.67 1.00 -18.64
N LYS A 230 0.62 -0.28 -19.09
CA LYS A 230 -0.53 -0.82 -19.80
C LYS A 230 -1.77 -0.86 -18.92
N LEU A 231 -1.66 -1.47 -17.74
CA LEU A 231 -2.77 -1.61 -16.79
C LEU A 231 -3.35 -0.25 -16.40
N THR A 232 -2.50 0.67 -15.96
CA THR A 232 -2.94 1.99 -15.51
C THR A 232 -3.50 2.85 -16.64
N TYR A 233 -3.06 2.63 -17.89
CA TYR A 233 -3.67 3.26 -19.05
C TYR A 233 -5.08 2.71 -19.29
N GLU A 234 -5.24 1.39 -19.28
CA GLU A 234 -6.56 0.73 -19.40
C GLU A 234 -7.51 1.13 -18.27
N TRP A 235 -6.97 1.38 -17.08
CA TRP A 235 -7.73 1.86 -15.93
C TRP A 235 -8.03 3.36 -15.95
N GLY A 236 -7.36 4.13 -16.82
CA GLY A 236 -7.52 5.59 -16.89
C GLY A 236 -6.79 6.35 -15.76
N THR A 237 -5.93 5.68 -15.00
CA THR A 237 -5.12 6.29 -13.94
C THR A 237 -3.71 6.67 -14.39
N TYR A 238 -3.32 6.29 -15.61
CA TYR A 238 -2.00 6.62 -16.19
C TYR A 238 -1.79 8.14 -16.23
N GLY A 239 -0.65 8.58 -15.68
CA GLY A 239 -0.23 9.98 -15.67
C GLY A 239 -1.18 10.91 -14.90
N THR A 240 -2.10 10.38 -14.10
CA THR A 240 -3.03 11.19 -13.32
C THR A 240 -2.31 11.69 -12.07
N GLU A 241 -1.86 12.95 -12.10
CA GLU A 241 -1.37 13.64 -10.90
C GLU A 241 -2.55 14.20 -10.12
N ARG A 242 -2.87 13.58 -8.97
CA ARG A 242 -3.88 14.11 -8.06
C ARG A 242 -3.30 15.33 -7.36
N LEU A 243 -3.95 16.49 -7.52
CA LEU A 243 -3.70 17.64 -6.66
C LEU A 243 -4.18 17.27 -5.24
N GLU A 244 -3.28 16.76 -4.42
CA GLU A 244 -3.57 16.45 -3.02
C GLU A 244 -3.83 17.74 -2.24
N GLU A 245 -4.92 17.75 -1.47
CA GLU A 245 -5.20 18.85 -0.57
C GLU A 245 -4.24 18.84 0.61
N ALA A 246 -3.93 20.03 1.14
CA ALA A 246 -3.10 20.12 2.32
C ALA A 246 -3.77 19.40 3.50
N ARG A 247 -3.02 18.49 4.14
CA ARG A 247 -3.47 17.79 5.34
C ARG A 247 -3.99 18.77 6.42
N PRO A 248 -5.00 18.40 7.24
CA PRO A 248 -5.63 19.32 8.20
C PRO A 248 -4.68 19.90 9.25
N GLU A 249 -3.58 19.18 9.53
CA GLU A 249 -2.52 19.59 10.47
C GLU A 249 -1.50 20.56 9.86
N TYR A 250 -1.58 20.79 8.55
CA TYR A 250 -0.65 21.66 7.87
C TYR A 250 -0.90 23.11 8.29
N TYR A 251 0.13 23.74 8.87
CA TYR A 251 0.06 25.11 9.36
C TYR A 251 1.14 25.98 8.70
N GLY A 252 0.82 27.26 8.58
CA GLY A 252 1.67 28.25 7.95
C GLY A 252 1.00 29.61 7.93
N LYS A 253 1.67 30.61 7.36
CA LYS A 253 1.02 31.89 7.07
C LYS A 253 0.03 31.66 5.93
N LEU A 254 -1.19 32.17 6.06
CA LEU A 254 -2.19 32.08 5.00
C LEU A 254 -1.68 32.81 3.75
N GLY A 255 -1.84 32.19 2.59
CA GLY A 255 -1.52 32.81 1.30
C GLY A 255 -2.24 32.12 0.16
N ILE A 256 -2.42 32.84 -0.95
CA ILE A 256 -3.13 32.33 -2.12
C ILE A 256 -2.25 31.31 -2.86
N ASN A 257 -2.70 30.07 -2.97
CA ASN A 257 -2.05 29.05 -3.79
C ASN A 257 -2.14 29.44 -5.28
N LYS A 258 -1.01 29.44 -5.99
CA LYS A 258 -0.94 29.90 -7.39
C LYS A 258 -1.60 28.92 -8.38
N ILE A 259 -1.79 27.67 -7.97
CA ILE A 259 -2.37 26.60 -8.81
C ILE A 259 -3.87 26.51 -8.54
N THR A 260 -4.26 26.38 -7.27
CA THR A 260 -5.67 26.22 -6.89
C THR A 260 -6.42 27.54 -6.76
N ASN A 261 -5.72 28.68 -6.71
CA ASN A 261 -6.26 30.00 -6.36
C ASN A 261 -6.99 30.06 -5.00
N ARG A 262 -6.79 29.05 -4.14
CA ARG A 262 -7.40 28.98 -2.81
C ARG A 262 -6.49 29.59 -1.76
N ILE A 263 -7.08 30.13 -0.70
CA ILE A 263 -6.35 30.57 0.49
C ILE A 263 -5.94 29.33 1.26
N GLU A 264 -4.64 29.07 1.38
CA GLU A 264 -4.12 27.89 2.07
C GLU A 264 -2.93 28.28 2.97
N PRO A 265 -2.70 27.57 4.08
CA PRO A 265 -1.52 27.79 4.90
C PRO A 265 -0.27 27.44 4.09
N LYS A 266 0.71 28.36 4.04
CA LYS A 266 2.00 28.14 3.38
C LYS A 266 3.12 28.06 4.40
N TYR A 267 3.91 26.99 4.32
CA TYR A 267 5.12 26.83 5.12
C TYR A 267 6.38 27.08 4.26
N PRO A 268 7.35 27.89 4.71
CA PRO A 268 8.55 28.18 3.93
C PRO A 268 9.38 26.91 3.63
N LYS A 269 9.74 26.72 2.35
CA LYS A 269 10.48 25.53 1.89
C LYS A 269 11.81 25.34 2.62
N TYR A 270 12.61 26.40 2.79
CA TYR A 270 13.93 26.32 3.45
C TYR A 270 13.85 25.79 4.89
N LYS A 271 12.80 26.15 5.65
CA LYS A 271 12.60 25.62 7.01
C LYS A 271 12.24 24.14 6.99
N ARG A 272 11.49 23.69 5.98
CA ARG A 272 11.16 22.27 5.82
C ARG A 272 12.40 21.46 5.43
N LEU A 273 13.22 21.97 4.52
CA LEU A 273 14.48 21.34 4.13
C LEU A 273 15.45 21.26 5.31
N PHE A 274 15.59 22.33 6.11
CA PHE A 274 16.44 22.29 7.30
C PHE A 274 15.98 21.24 8.32
N ARG A 275 14.67 21.12 8.57
CA ARG A 275 14.14 20.06 9.46
C ARG A 275 14.43 18.67 8.92
N PHE A 276 14.28 18.48 7.61
CA PHE A 276 14.54 17.20 6.97
C PHE A 276 16.03 16.83 7.02
N TYR A 277 16.90 17.66 6.44
CA TYR A 277 18.33 17.36 6.34
C TYR A 277 19.12 17.60 7.63
N GLY A 278 18.75 18.60 8.43
CA GLY A 278 19.48 18.97 9.64
C GLY A 278 19.04 18.21 10.88
N VAL A 279 17.89 17.54 10.87
CA VAL A 279 17.37 16.83 12.04
C VAL A 279 16.92 15.41 11.69
N SER A 280 15.99 15.23 10.75
CA SER A 280 15.48 13.88 10.44
C SER A 280 16.57 12.95 9.90
N VAL A 281 17.37 13.40 8.93
CA VAL A 281 18.45 12.58 8.33
C VAL A 281 19.51 12.18 9.37
N PRO A 282 20.07 13.09 10.20
CA PRO A 282 21.00 12.71 11.27
C PRO A 282 20.42 11.73 12.30
N ILE A 283 19.15 11.89 12.67
CA ILE A 283 18.50 10.97 13.62
C ILE A 283 18.33 9.58 13.00
N VAL A 284 17.89 9.50 11.75
CA VAL A 284 17.81 8.22 11.02
C VAL A 284 19.20 7.59 10.91
N PHE A 285 20.24 8.37 10.60
CA PHE A 285 21.62 7.89 10.56
C PHE A 285 22.08 7.35 11.93
N LEU A 286 21.78 8.06 13.02
CA LEU A 286 22.06 7.58 14.37
C LEU A 286 21.35 6.25 14.68
N CYS A 287 20.08 6.10 14.27
CA CYS A 287 19.37 4.83 14.42
C CYS A 287 20.04 3.69 13.63
N LEU A 288 20.54 3.96 12.42
CA LEU A 288 21.30 2.97 11.63
C LEU A 288 22.61 2.59 12.32
N VAL A 289 23.33 3.56 12.90
CA VAL A 289 24.55 3.29 13.69
C VAL A 289 24.24 2.44 14.92
N ILE A 290 23.16 2.73 15.64
CA ILE A 290 22.72 1.92 16.80
C ILE A 290 22.38 0.49 16.35
N ALA A 291 21.66 0.32 15.24
CA ALA A 291 21.34 -0.98 14.68
C ALA A 291 22.60 -1.76 14.27
N PHE A 292 23.59 -1.08 13.71
CA PHE A 292 24.88 -1.68 13.37
C PHE A 292 25.63 -2.17 14.62
N TYR A 293 25.68 -1.37 15.69
CA TYR A 293 26.31 -1.82 16.95
C TYR A 293 25.54 -2.95 17.63
N ALA A 294 24.20 -2.96 17.54
CA ALA A 294 23.38 -4.07 18.02
C ALA A 294 23.69 -5.38 17.26
N MET A 295 23.92 -5.29 15.94
CA MET A 295 24.36 -6.43 15.13
C MET A 295 25.77 -6.91 15.53
N LEU A 296 26.73 -6.00 15.76
CA LEU A 296 28.06 -6.38 16.25
C LEU A 296 28.00 -7.06 17.63
N PHE A 297 27.13 -6.56 18.51
CA PHE A 297 26.90 -7.17 19.81
C PHE A 297 26.32 -8.59 19.67
N TYR A 298 25.40 -8.81 18.72
CA TYR A 298 24.93 -10.16 18.39
C TYR A 298 26.08 -11.07 17.95
N PHE A 299 26.95 -10.62 17.04
CA PHE A 299 28.09 -11.44 16.60
C PHE A 299 29.04 -11.79 17.76
N TRP A 300 29.30 -10.84 18.66
CA TRP A 300 30.11 -11.10 19.85
C TRP A 300 29.47 -12.15 20.77
N MET A 301 28.15 -12.07 20.99
CA MET A 301 27.43 -13.10 21.77
C MET A 301 27.41 -14.46 21.06
N GLN A 302 27.29 -14.47 19.73
CA GLN A 302 27.29 -15.70 18.94
C GLN A 302 28.64 -16.41 19.02
N ASP A 303 29.75 -15.67 18.88
CA ASP A 303 31.11 -16.21 19.00
C ASP A 303 31.36 -16.80 20.40
N TRP A 304 30.90 -16.12 21.46
CA TRP A 304 30.92 -16.68 22.82
C TRP A 304 30.11 -17.98 22.95
N ALA A 305 28.91 -18.02 22.37
CA ALA A 305 28.03 -19.19 22.45
C ALA A 305 28.58 -20.37 21.62
N ASP A 306 29.15 -20.11 20.45
CA ASP A 306 29.84 -21.09 19.62
C ASP A 306 31.05 -21.66 20.38
N GLY A 307 31.85 -20.80 21.02
CA GLY A 307 32.97 -21.22 21.88
C GLY A 307 32.55 -22.09 23.06
N TYR A 308 31.39 -21.80 23.70
CA TYR A 308 30.82 -22.66 24.73
C TYR A 308 30.41 -24.02 24.17
N TYR A 309 29.72 -24.06 23.01
CA TYR A 309 29.31 -25.29 22.34
C TYR A 309 30.51 -26.16 21.92
N MET A 310 31.63 -25.55 21.52
CA MET A 310 32.85 -26.32 21.23
C MET A 310 33.38 -27.07 22.45
N ASN A 311 33.20 -26.52 23.67
CA ASN A 311 33.62 -27.12 24.92
C ASN A 311 32.60 -28.14 25.48
N ASP A 312 31.31 -27.84 25.38
CA ASP A 312 30.21 -28.72 25.80
C ASP A 312 29.26 -29.00 24.63
N LYS A 313 29.48 -30.13 23.94
CA LYS A 313 28.64 -30.60 22.83
C LYS A 313 27.34 -31.27 23.28
N GLY A 314 27.02 -31.21 24.58
CA GLY A 314 25.78 -31.72 25.14
C GLY A 314 24.55 -30.93 24.71
N ILE A 315 23.39 -31.37 25.20
CA ILE A 315 22.09 -30.72 24.93
C ILE A 315 22.10 -29.26 25.41
N ILE A 316 22.78 -28.98 26.52
CA ILE A 316 22.89 -27.61 27.08
C ILE A 316 23.64 -26.70 26.10
N GLY A 317 24.78 -27.14 25.56
CA GLY A 317 25.49 -26.38 24.54
C GLY A 317 24.66 -26.11 23.29
N LEU A 318 23.88 -27.10 22.82
CA LEU A 318 22.97 -26.93 21.68
C LEU A 318 21.84 -25.93 21.97
N LEU A 319 21.37 -25.83 23.22
CA LEU A 319 20.40 -24.80 23.60
C LEU A 319 21.06 -23.42 23.66
N VAL A 320 22.25 -23.32 24.25
CA VAL A 320 23.01 -22.06 24.41
C VAL A 320 23.35 -21.43 23.06
N VAL A 321 23.74 -22.22 22.05
CA VAL A 321 24.09 -21.69 20.71
C VAL A 321 22.93 -20.95 20.02
N ASN A 322 21.68 -21.27 20.38
CA ASN A 322 20.48 -20.65 19.83
C ASN A 322 20.02 -19.41 20.62
N VAL A 323 20.53 -19.20 21.84
CA VAL A 323 20.12 -18.09 22.72
C VAL A 323 20.44 -16.70 22.13
N PRO A 324 21.64 -16.42 21.58
CA PRO A 324 21.94 -15.11 20.99
C PRO A 324 20.99 -14.71 19.88
N SER A 325 20.62 -15.66 19.02
CA SER A 325 19.65 -15.45 17.94
C SER A 325 18.25 -15.07 18.47
N ALA A 326 17.78 -15.74 19.53
CA ALA A 326 16.50 -15.42 20.16
C ALA A 326 16.51 -14.03 20.83
N ILE A 327 17.60 -13.69 21.54
CA ILE A 327 17.78 -12.36 22.14
C ILE A 327 17.81 -11.29 21.06
N TYR A 328 18.54 -11.51 19.97
CA TYR A 328 18.65 -10.57 18.86
C TYR A 328 17.31 -10.35 18.15
N ALA A 329 16.50 -11.40 17.97
CA ALA A 329 15.15 -11.28 17.44
C ALA A 329 14.24 -10.39 18.30
N ILE A 330 14.30 -10.55 19.63
CA ILE A 330 13.56 -9.71 20.59
C ILE A 330 14.08 -8.26 20.54
N LEU A 331 15.40 -8.07 20.48
CA LEU A 331 16.03 -6.74 20.39
C LEU A 331 15.59 -6.01 19.11
N ILE A 332 15.62 -6.67 17.95
CA ILE A 332 15.11 -6.13 16.69
C ILE A 332 13.63 -5.74 16.85
N ALA A 333 12.82 -6.58 17.50
CA ALA A 333 11.41 -6.28 17.68
C ALA A 333 11.16 -5.00 18.49
N ILE A 334 11.91 -4.82 19.58
CA ILE A 334 11.87 -3.61 20.42
C ILE A 334 12.39 -2.41 19.63
N MET A 335 13.52 -2.53 18.93
CA MET A 335 14.11 -1.45 18.14
C MET A 335 13.17 -0.96 17.05
N ASN A 336 12.50 -1.86 16.33
CA ASN A 336 11.51 -1.50 15.32
C ASN A 336 10.30 -0.78 15.93
N ALA A 337 9.81 -1.22 17.10
CA ALA A 337 8.74 -0.54 17.81
C ALA A 337 9.13 0.89 18.23
N LEU A 338 10.34 1.07 18.75
CA LEU A 338 10.87 2.39 19.11
C LEU A 338 11.08 3.28 17.87
N TYR A 339 11.65 2.73 16.80
CA TYR A 339 11.86 3.44 15.56
C TYR A 339 10.54 3.89 14.94
N ARG A 340 9.48 3.09 14.98
CA ARG A 340 8.13 3.49 14.51
C ARG A 340 7.60 4.71 15.25
N ILE A 341 7.72 4.71 16.59
CA ILE A 341 7.30 5.85 17.42
C ILE A 341 8.11 7.11 17.05
N LEU A 342 9.42 6.95 16.88
CA LEU A 342 10.31 8.05 16.53
C LEU A 342 10.04 8.58 15.11
N ALA A 343 9.94 7.70 14.12
CA ALA A 343 9.68 8.02 12.73
C ALA A 343 8.34 8.74 12.56
N LYS A 344 7.28 8.29 13.25
CA LYS A 344 5.99 8.99 13.27
C LYS A 344 6.14 10.41 13.82
N LYS A 345 6.78 10.56 14.99
CA LYS A 345 7.03 11.89 15.58
C LYS A 345 7.87 12.80 14.68
N LEU A 346 8.91 12.26 14.03
CA LEU A 346 9.75 13.01 13.10
C LEU A 346 9.00 13.42 11.84
N ASN A 347 8.13 12.57 11.32
CA ASN A 347 7.35 12.87 10.13
C ASN A 347 6.27 13.93 10.42
N ASP A 348 5.60 13.82 11.56
CA ASP A 348 4.64 14.81 12.04
C ASP A 348 5.32 16.18 12.21
N TRP A 349 6.54 16.19 12.76
CA TRP A 349 7.35 17.39 12.98
C TRP A 349 7.96 18.00 11.71
N GLY A 350 8.44 17.14 10.79
CA GLY A 350 9.02 17.49 9.49
C GLY A 350 7.99 18.00 8.49
N LYS A 351 6.71 17.65 8.70
CA LYS A 351 5.56 18.06 7.89
C LYS A 351 5.73 17.81 6.40
N THR A 352 6.32 16.68 6.05
CA THR A 352 6.45 16.17 4.69
C THR A 352 5.25 15.28 4.34
N HIS A 353 4.80 15.35 3.09
CA HIS A 353 3.96 14.30 2.50
C HIS A 353 4.86 13.14 2.09
N LEU A 354 4.29 11.93 2.14
CA LEU A 354 4.81 10.63 1.68
C LEU A 354 5.61 9.80 2.69
N ALA A 355 4.93 8.76 3.20
CA ALA A 355 5.18 7.31 3.11
C ALA A 355 6.61 6.72 3.03
N THR A 356 7.65 7.47 2.69
CA THR A 356 8.97 6.90 2.36
C THR A 356 9.81 6.47 3.57
N LEU A 357 9.36 6.73 4.80
CA LEU A 357 10.12 6.44 6.03
C LEU A 357 9.67 5.16 6.78
N LEU A 358 8.68 4.43 6.25
CA LEU A 358 8.18 3.17 6.83
C LEU A 358 8.89 1.92 6.28
N ILE A 359 9.82 2.09 5.31
CA ILE A 359 10.58 1.02 4.61
C ILE A 359 11.50 0.21 5.58
N VAL A 360 11.60 0.59 6.85
CA VAL A 360 12.49 -0.07 7.83
C VAL A 360 11.76 -1.14 8.68
N SER A 361 10.48 -1.43 8.43
CA SER A 361 9.68 -2.31 9.30
C SER A 361 9.66 -3.79 8.91
N GLN A 362 10.61 -4.53 9.49
CA GLN A 362 10.38 -5.79 10.22
C GLN A 362 10.09 -7.12 9.47
N ILE A 363 10.91 -8.13 9.83
CA ILE A 363 10.92 -9.53 9.34
C ILE A 363 10.14 -10.47 10.30
N ILE A 364 9.07 -10.02 10.95
CA ILE A 364 8.22 -10.89 11.79
C ILE A 364 6.73 -10.60 11.53
N GLY A 365 6.34 -10.55 10.27
CA GLY A 365 4.96 -10.24 9.83
C GLY A 365 4.09 -11.47 9.62
N GLN A 366 4.59 -12.48 8.90
CA GLN A 366 3.73 -13.53 8.35
C GLN A 366 2.92 -14.37 9.35
N ALA A 367 3.44 -14.63 10.54
CA ALA A 367 2.71 -15.39 11.56
C ALA A 367 1.73 -14.53 12.39
N GLN A 368 2.03 -13.25 12.59
CA GLN A 368 1.19 -12.33 13.38
C GLN A 368 0.12 -11.64 12.53
N GLU A 369 0.31 -11.52 11.23
CA GLU A 369 -0.52 -10.69 10.36
C GLU A 369 -1.75 -11.42 9.81
N THR A 370 -1.70 -12.76 9.72
CA THR A 370 -2.78 -13.55 9.09
C THR A 370 -3.35 -14.60 10.03
N LEU A 371 -2.47 -15.42 10.64
CA LEU A 371 -2.85 -16.51 11.53
C LEU A 371 -3.48 -16.03 12.83
N LEU A 372 -2.88 -15.02 13.48
CA LEU A 372 -3.41 -14.50 14.74
C LEU A 372 -4.78 -13.81 14.55
N PRO A 373 -4.98 -12.87 13.60
CA PRO A 373 -6.29 -12.28 13.35
C PRO A 373 -7.31 -13.30 12.84
N TYR A 374 -6.91 -14.31 12.05
CA TYR A 374 -7.83 -15.38 11.63
C TYR A 374 -8.28 -16.28 12.79
N ILE A 375 -7.37 -16.67 13.69
CA ILE A 375 -7.71 -17.45 14.88
C ILE A 375 -8.63 -16.64 15.78
N LEU A 376 -8.34 -15.34 15.97
CA LEU A 376 -9.18 -14.41 16.72
C LEU A 376 -10.55 -14.22 16.07
N TYR A 377 -10.62 -14.03 14.75
CA TYR A 377 -11.87 -13.95 13.98
C TYR A 377 -12.72 -15.21 14.10
N LYS A 378 -12.11 -16.40 13.94
CA LYS A 378 -12.82 -17.69 14.03
C LYS A 378 -13.34 -17.91 15.44
N ARG A 379 -12.55 -17.58 16.47
CA ARG A 379 -12.98 -17.60 17.88
C ARG A 379 -14.16 -16.65 18.11
N ARG A 380 -14.07 -15.39 17.66
CA ARG A 380 -15.12 -14.38 17.80
C ARG A 380 -16.42 -14.81 17.10
N LYS A 381 -16.34 -15.36 15.89
CA LYS A 381 -17.52 -15.84 15.14
C LYS A 381 -18.24 -17.00 15.85
N ILE A 382 -17.48 -17.97 16.38
CA ILE A 382 -18.04 -19.10 17.13
C ILE A 382 -18.70 -18.59 18.43
N ALA A 383 -18.07 -17.64 19.11
CA ALA A 383 -18.61 -17.04 20.32
C ALA A 383 -19.93 -16.27 20.05
N ILE A 384 -19.97 -15.42 19.00
CA ILE A 384 -21.18 -14.69 18.60
C ILE A 384 -22.31 -15.64 18.22
N LYS A 385 -22.01 -16.74 17.49
CA LYS A 385 -23.03 -17.72 17.13
C LYS A 385 -23.61 -18.41 18.36
N LYS A 386 -22.76 -18.81 19.33
CA LYS A 386 -23.22 -19.37 20.60
C LYS A 386 -24.13 -18.41 21.37
N VAL A 387 -23.79 -17.13 21.39
CA VAL A 387 -24.63 -16.09 22.03
C VAL A 387 -25.96 -15.92 21.30
N GLN A 388 -25.98 -15.94 19.96
CA GLN A 388 -27.22 -15.86 19.17
C GLN A 388 -28.12 -17.09 19.36
N ASP A 389 -27.53 -18.29 19.36
CA ASP A 389 -28.26 -19.53 19.61
C ASP A 389 -28.87 -19.53 21.02
N LYS A 390 -28.16 -18.99 22.03
CA LYS A 390 -28.69 -18.82 23.40
C LYS A 390 -29.73 -17.71 23.51
N ALA A 391 -29.57 -16.58 22.81
CA ALA A 391 -30.58 -15.53 22.73
C ALA A 391 -31.91 -16.05 22.15
N ALA A 392 -31.85 -16.93 21.15
CA ALA A 392 -33.02 -17.56 20.53
C ALA A 392 -33.78 -18.50 21.48
N THR A 393 -33.16 -18.97 22.57
CA THR A 393 -33.83 -19.81 23.58
C THR A 393 -34.69 -19.01 24.57
N GLY A 394 -34.56 -17.68 24.60
CA GLY A 394 -35.33 -16.79 25.49
C GLY A 394 -34.92 -16.84 26.97
N ASP A 395 -33.89 -17.60 27.33
CA ASP A 395 -33.37 -17.70 28.70
C ASP A 395 -32.32 -16.61 28.97
N GLU A 396 -32.71 -15.62 29.76
CA GLU A 396 -31.91 -14.43 30.07
C GLU A 396 -30.62 -14.77 30.84
N TYR A 397 -30.65 -15.82 31.68
CA TYR A 397 -29.49 -16.23 32.47
C TYR A 397 -28.43 -16.87 31.58
N GLN A 398 -28.83 -17.81 30.72
CA GLN A 398 -27.90 -18.47 29.81
C GLN A 398 -27.35 -17.54 28.73
N PHE A 399 -28.13 -16.54 28.33
CA PHE A 399 -27.68 -15.48 27.46
C PHE A 399 -26.57 -14.64 28.12
N LYS A 400 -26.79 -14.15 29.34
CA LYS A 400 -25.80 -13.37 30.10
C LYS A 400 -24.51 -14.15 30.37
N GLU A 401 -24.64 -15.44 30.68
CA GLU A 401 -23.48 -16.32 30.88
C GLU A 401 -22.66 -16.51 29.60
N ALA A 402 -23.32 -16.72 28.46
CA ALA A 402 -22.65 -16.87 27.16
C ALA A 402 -21.96 -15.56 26.70
N VAL A 403 -22.53 -14.40 27.02
CA VAL A 403 -21.93 -13.08 26.74
C VAL A 403 -20.65 -12.86 27.57
N ASN A 404 -20.69 -13.22 28.86
CA ASN A 404 -19.54 -13.10 29.76
C ASN A 404 -18.41 -14.08 29.38
N GLN A 405 -18.73 -15.33 29.05
CA GLN A 405 -17.73 -16.32 28.60
C GLN A 405 -17.06 -15.95 27.26
N ALA A 406 -17.70 -15.10 26.47
CA ALA A 406 -17.21 -14.70 25.17
C ALA A 406 -16.33 -13.43 25.20
N ASP A 407 -16.11 -12.82 26.38
CA ASP A 407 -15.45 -11.50 26.52
C ASP A 407 -16.09 -10.41 25.61
N ILE A 408 -17.40 -10.53 25.34
CA ILE A 408 -18.16 -9.59 24.49
C ILE A 408 -18.56 -8.32 25.27
N GLU A 409 -18.09 -8.16 26.51
CA GLU A 409 -18.54 -7.10 27.44
C GLU A 409 -18.30 -5.65 26.95
N LYS A 410 -17.55 -5.44 25.87
CA LYS A 410 -17.37 -4.13 25.20
C LYS A 410 -18.37 -3.82 24.08
N ASP A 411 -19.24 -4.75 23.69
CA ASP A 411 -20.07 -4.65 22.48
C ASP A 411 -21.56 -4.89 22.81
N LYS A 412 -22.08 -4.17 23.81
CA LYS A 412 -23.47 -4.30 24.30
C LYS A 412 -24.55 -3.82 23.31
N ASP A 413 -24.19 -3.37 22.11
CA ASP A 413 -25.12 -2.70 21.18
C ASP A 413 -25.63 -3.58 20.03
N LEU A 414 -25.62 -4.91 20.18
CA LEU A 414 -26.08 -5.85 19.15
C LEU A 414 -27.61 -6.06 19.15
N TYR A 415 -28.38 -5.01 19.37
CA TYR A 415 -29.83 -4.98 19.15
C TYR A 415 -30.17 -3.78 18.27
N ILE A 416 -30.17 -3.99 16.95
CA ILE A 416 -30.68 -3.00 16.00
C ILE A 416 -31.52 -3.69 14.92
N ASP A 417 -32.68 -3.08 14.66
CA ASP A 417 -33.86 -3.55 13.93
C ASP A 417 -33.70 -3.71 12.39
N THR A 418 -32.47 -3.73 11.86
CA THR A 418 -32.24 -3.87 10.40
C THR A 418 -30.91 -4.56 10.08
N GLU A 419 -30.93 -5.53 9.16
CA GLU A 419 -29.74 -6.33 8.76
C GLU A 419 -28.54 -5.44 8.36
N GLN A 420 -28.79 -4.33 7.66
CA GLN A 420 -27.76 -3.36 7.26
C GLN A 420 -27.08 -2.65 8.43
N MET A 421 -27.78 -2.40 9.54
CA MET A 421 -27.21 -1.71 10.72
C MET A 421 -26.32 -2.66 11.53
N LYS A 422 -26.77 -3.91 11.69
CA LYS A 422 -25.94 -4.96 12.27
C LYS A 422 -24.65 -5.15 11.47
N GLU A 423 -24.72 -5.04 10.15
CA GLU A 423 -23.54 -5.10 9.29
C GLU A 423 -22.61 -3.90 9.44
N ALA A 424 -23.14 -2.68 9.47
CA ALA A 424 -22.33 -1.48 9.68
C ALA A 424 -21.62 -1.49 11.04
N GLN A 425 -22.30 -1.95 12.10
CA GLN A 425 -21.70 -2.13 13.43
C GLN A 425 -20.62 -3.21 13.44
N ILE A 426 -20.85 -4.36 12.79
CA ILE A 426 -19.84 -5.41 12.67
C ILE A 426 -18.61 -4.86 11.95
N GLN A 427 -18.79 -4.10 10.87
CA GLN A 427 -17.70 -3.52 10.10
C GLN A 427 -16.96 -2.41 10.89
N ASP A 428 -17.66 -1.59 11.67
CA ASP A 428 -17.04 -0.59 12.58
C ASP A 428 -16.04 -1.25 13.56
N ALA A 429 -16.31 -2.49 13.96
CA ALA A 429 -15.48 -3.29 14.86
C ALA A 429 -14.39 -4.15 14.17
N MET A 430 -14.27 -4.07 12.84
CA MET A 430 -13.16 -4.69 12.08
C MET A 430 -11.91 -3.81 12.13
N ASP A 431 -10.77 -4.40 11.80
CA ASP A 431 -9.48 -3.69 11.77
C ASP A 431 -9.46 -2.68 10.61
N GLU A 432 -8.93 -1.48 10.87
CA GLU A 432 -8.79 -0.42 9.87
C GLU A 432 -7.67 -0.75 8.89
N ASP A 433 -7.91 -0.51 7.59
CA ASP A 433 -6.87 -0.64 6.56
C ASP A 433 -5.74 0.36 6.81
N ASP A 434 -4.51 -0.15 6.95
CA ASP A 434 -3.28 0.63 7.13
C ASP A 434 -2.54 0.91 5.80
N GLY A 435 -3.17 0.53 4.68
CA GLY A 435 -2.66 0.67 3.33
C GLY A 435 -1.65 -0.41 2.93
N THR A 436 -1.21 -0.38 1.68
CA THR A 436 -0.39 -1.44 1.07
C THR A 436 1.10 -1.36 1.42
N MET A 437 1.50 -0.48 2.34
CA MET A 437 2.91 -0.21 2.63
C MET A 437 3.61 -1.44 3.20
N ASN A 438 2.99 -2.12 4.16
CA ASN A 438 3.56 -3.32 4.79
C ASN A 438 3.63 -4.47 3.79
N ASP A 439 2.59 -4.64 2.97
CA ASP A 439 2.54 -5.69 1.96
C ASP A 439 3.66 -5.51 0.89
N TYR A 440 3.91 -4.27 0.43
CA TYR A 440 5.03 -3.96 -0.46
C TYR A 440 6.39 -4.14 0.21
N LEU A 441 6.51 -3.80 1.49
CA LEU A 441 7.75 -3.96 2.24
C LEU A 441 8.15 -5.43 2.36
N GLU A 442 7.18 -6.32 2.57
CA GLU A 442 7.43 -7.75 2.62
C GLU A 442 8.02 -8.26 1.29
N MET A 443 7.39 -7.92 0.17
CA MET A 443 7.92 -8.25 -1.16
C MET A 443 9.29 -7.63 -1.41
N TYR A 444 9.53 -6.40 -0.93
CA TYR A 444 10.81 -5.72 -1.05
C TYR A 444 11.94 -6.45 -0.30
N LEU A 445 11.68 -6.89 0.94
CA LEU A 445 12.63 -7.67 1.72
C LEU A 445 12.90 -9.03 1.08
N GLN A 446 11.83 -9.71 0.63
CA GLN A 446 11.94 -10.99 -0.09
C GLN A 446 12.78 -10.85 -1.36
N PHE A 447 12.55 -9.79 -2.15
CA PHE A 447 13.35 -9.46 -3.32
C PHE A 447 14.82 -9.25 -2.96
N GLY A 448 15.09 -8.56 -1.84
CA GLY A 448 16.44 -8.42 -1.29
C GLY A 448 17.10 -9.76 -1.03
N TYR A 449 16.41 -10.68 -0.34
CA TYR A 449 16.96 -12.01 -0.08
C TYR A 449 17.27 -12.81 -1.34
N VAL A 450 16.40 -12.73 -2.35
CA VAL A 450 16.58 -13.44 -3.62
C VAL A 450 17.75 -12.88 -4.42
N PHE A 451 17.86 -11.55 -4.53
CA PHE A 451 18.80 -10.92 -5.46
C PHE A 451 20.11 -10.45 -4.82
N LEU A 452 20.16 -9.99 -3.57
CA LEU A 452 21.42 -9.56 -2.93
C LEU A 452 22.35 -10.73 -2.64
N PHE A 453 21.79 -11.87 -2.20
CA PHE A 453 22.53 -13.01 -1.68
C PHE A 453 22.47 -14.23 -2.61
N SER A 454 22.18 -14.00 -3.89
CA SER A 454 21.96 -15.07 -4.86
C SER A 454 23.18 -15.98 -5.06
N ALA A 455 24.39 -15.42 -4.93
CA ALA A 455 25.65 -16.17 -4.99
C ALA A 455 25.81 -17.19 -3.84
N VAL A 456 25.23 -16.91 -2.68
CA VAL A 456 25.40 -17.73 -1.47
C VAL A 456 24.22 -18.67 -1.28
N PHE A 457 23.00 -18.23 -1.62
CA PHE A 457 21.78 -19.02 -1.40
C PHE A 457 20.87 -19.07 -2.65
N PRO A 458 21.23 -19.85 -3.69
CA PRO A 458 20.47 -19.94 -4.94
C PRO A 458 19.02 -20.41 -4.80
N THR A 459 18.72 -21.19 -3.76
CA THR A 459 17.38 -21.72 -3.51
C THR A 459 16.43 -20.70 -2.86
N ALA A 460 16.91 -19.49 -2.52
CA ALA A 460 16.08 -18.39 -2.01
C ALA A 460 14.85 -18.12 -2.89
N ALA A 461 15.03 -18.15 -4.21
CA ALA A 461 13.95 -17.92 -5.17
C ALA A 461 12.84 -18.98 -5.09
N VAL A 462 13.17 -20.23 -4.72
CA VAL A 462 12.19 -21.32 -4.55
C VAL A 462 11.30 -21.03 -3.35
N TRP A 463 11.91 -20.67 -2.23
CA TRP A 463 11.18 -20.32 -1.01
C TRP A 463 10.33 -19.07 -1.22
N ALA A 464 10.87 -18.06 -1.90
CA ALA A 464 10.13 -16.85 -2.25
C ALA A 464 8.92 -17.17 -3.15
N PHE A 465 9.10 -18.04 -4.14
CA PHE A 465 8.02 -18.47 -5.03
C PHE A 465 6.90 -19.19 -4.27
N ILE A 466 7.24 -20.16 -3.41
CA ILE A 466 6.27 -20.89 -2.58
C ILE A 466 5.54 -19.92 -1.65
N ASN A 467 6.28 -19.01 -1.01
CA ASN A 467 5.72 -17.99 -0.15
C ASN A 467 4.71 -17.12 -0.89
N ASN A 468 5.03 -16.65 -2.09
CA ASN A 468 4.10 -15.79 -2.83
C ASN A 468 2.85 -16.52 -3.32
N LEU A 469 2.91 -17.84 -3.54
CA LEU A 469 1.72 -18.63 -3.83
C LEU A 469 0.75 -18.64 -2.64
N THR A 470 1.27 -18.69 -1.41
CA THR A 470 0.46 -18.54 -0.21
C THR A 470 0.05 -17.09 0.03
N GLU A 471 0.95 -16.13 -0.25
CA GLU A 471 0.77 -14.71 0.05
C GLU A 471 -0.40 -14.10 -0.72
N ILE A 472 -0.50 -14.43 -2.01
CA ILE A 472 -1.63 -14.02 -2.84
C ILE A 472 -2.99 -14.42 -2.21
N ARG A 473 -3.03 -15.54 -1.47
CA ARG A 473 -4.25 -16.07 -0.86
C ARG A 473 -4.47 -15.53 0.56
N SER A 474 -3.42 -15.39 1.36
CA SER A 474 -3.50 -14.80 2.70
C SER A 474 -3.94 -13.35 2.64
N ASP A 475 -3.35 -12.52 1.77
CA ASP A 475 -3.70 -11.11 1.65
C ASP A 475 -5.10 -10.91 1.10
N ALA A 476 -5.48 -11.71 0.10
CA ALA A 476 -6.84 -11.74 -0.43
C ALA A 476 -7.85 -12.09 0.68
N PHE A 477 -7.51 -13.04 1.56
CA PHE A 477 -8.35 -13.40 2.70
C PHE A 477 -8.42 -12.27 3.74
N LYS A 478 -7.28 -11.62 4.06
CA LYS A 478 -7.16 -10.46 4.96
C LYS A 478 -8.14 -9.35 4.56
N LEU A 479 -8.08 -8.93 3.28
CA LEU A 479 -8.98 -7.90 2.75
C LEU A 479 -10.45 -8.32 2.68
N CYS A 480 -10.73 -9.60 2.46
CA CYS A 480 -12.12 -10.07 2.33
C CYS A 480 -12.83 -10.34 3.67
N ARG A 481 -12.09 -10.57 4.76
CA ARG A 481 -12.67 -11.15 5.99
C ARG A 481 -12.20 -10.50 7.29
N ILE A 482 -11.04 -9.86 7.30
CA ILE A 482 -10.40 -9.34 8.52
C ILE A 482 -10.52 -7.82 8.57
N MET A 483 -10.22 -7.15 7.46
CA MET A 483 -10.13 -5.69 7.38
C MET A 483 -11.46 -5.04 6.99
N GLN A 484 -11.66 -3.81 7.45
CA GLN A 484 -12.65 -2.90 6.87
C GLN A 484 -12.35 -2.69 5.38
N ARG A 485 -13.38 -2.37 4.59
CA ARG A 485 -13.17 -2.03 3.18
C ARG A 485 -12.33 -0.75 3.10
N PRO A 486 -11.19 -0.75 2.40
CA PRO A 486 -10.44 0.46 2.14
C PRO A 486 -11.16 1.34 1.11
N PHE A 487 -10.95 2.65 1.20
CA PHE A 487 -11.36 3.56 0.14
C PHE A 487 -10.48 3.38 -1.10
N SER A 488 -11.09 3.43 -2.27
CA SER A 488 -10.36 3.40 -3.54
C SER A 488 -9.44 4.62 -3.67
N ILE A 489 -8.17 4.34 -3.96
CA ILE A 489 -7.16 5.36 -4.26
C ILE A 489 -6.65 5.07 -5.68
N PRO A 490 -6.78 6.02 -6.62
CA PRO A 490 -6.21 5.88 -7.95
C PRO A 490 -4.69 5.78 -7.87
N ALA A 491 -4.12 4.79 -8.55
CA ALA A 491 -2.67 4.60 -8.64
C ALA A 491 -2.21 4.59 -10.10
N ALA A 492 -1.16 5.35 -10.41
CA ALA A 492 -0.55 5.40 -11.74
C ALA A 492 0.68 4.47 -11.86
N ASN A 493 1.31 4.14 -10.74
CA ASN A 493 2.48 3.26 -10.64
C ASN A 493 2.69 2.82 -9.18
N LEU A 494 3.75 2.06 -8.91
CA LEU A 494 4.16 1.64 -7.55
C LEU A 494 4.63 2.79 -6.65
N GLY A 495 4.76 4.01 -7.18
CA GLY A 495 5.29 5.16 -6.45
C GLY A 495 6.75 4.96 -6.04
N ALA A 496 7.05 5.27 -4.78
CA ALA A 496 8.41 5.18 -4.24
C ALA A 496 8.99 3.76 -4.25
N TRP A 497 8.15 2.73 -4.28
CA TRP A 497 8.59 1.34 -4.31
C TRP A 497 9.35 0.99 -5.59
N GLN A 498 8.96 1.55 -6.74
CA GLN A 498 9.68 1.34 -8.00
C GLN A 498 11.15 1.74 -7.84
N ILE A 499 11.39 2.94 -7.30
CA ILE A 499 12.73 3.46 -7.04
C ILE A 499 13.46 2.58 -6.02
N ALA A 500 12.78 2.12 -4.97
CA ALA A 500 13.37 1.25 -3.97
C ALA A 500 13.87 -0.07 -4.60
N PHE A 501 13.05 -0.76 -5.40
CA PHE A 501 13.45 -1.99 -6.09
C PHE A 501 14.62 -1.76 -7.07
N GLU A 502 14.63 -0.63 -7.77
CA GLU A 502 15.73 -0.25 -8.66
C GLU A 502 17.04 -0.02 -7.89
N ILE A 503 17.00 0.70 -6.76
CA ILE A 503 18.18 0.87 -5.89
C ILE A 503 18.67 -0.49 -5.37
N LEU A 504 17.76 -1.33 -4.87
CA LEU A 504 18.10 -2.64 -4.33
C LEU A 504 18.72 -3.55 -5.40
N SER A 505 18.22 -3.49 -6.62
CA SER A 505 18.80 -4.22 -7.76
C SER A 505 20.17 -3.68 -8.20
N LEU A 506 20.52 -2.42 -7.90
CA LEU A 506 21.89 -1.91 -8.07
C LEU A 506 22.81 -2.44 -6.96
N LEU A 507 22.34 -2.41 -5.71
CA LEU A 507 23.07 -2.98 -4.57
C LEU A 507 23.30 -4.49 -4.71
N ALA A 508 22.39 -5.21 -5.38
CA ALA A 508 22.57 -6.62 -5.73
C ALA A 508 23.82 -6.86 -6.59
N VAL A 509 24.13 -5.98 -7.54
CA VAL A 509 25.33 -6.14 -8.39
C VAL A 509 26.60 -6.04 -7.54
N LEU A 510 26.68 -5.00 -6.70
CA LEU A 510 27.79 -4.81 -5.76
C LEU A 510 27.94 -6.01 -4.80
N THR A 511 26.83 -6.46 -4.22
CA THR A 511 26.83 -7.52 -3.21
C THR A 511 27.26 -8.86 -3.79
N ASN A 512 26.69 -9.28 -4.92
CA ASN A 512 27.04 -10.58 -5.52
C ASN A 512 28.49 -10.59 -6.06
N THR A 513 28.95 -9.51 -6.67
CA THR A 513 30.35 -9.44 -7.15
C THR A 513 31.34 -9.51 -5.99
N ALA A 514 31.06 -8.82 -4.88
CA ALA A 514 31.86 -8.93 -3.66
C ALA A 514 31.82 -10.33 -3.04
N LEU A 515 30.64 -10.96 -2.93
CA LEU A 515 30.48 -12.31 -2.37
C LEU A 515 31.24 -13.37 -3.18
N ILE A 516 31.22 -13.26 -4.52
CA ILE A 516 32.01 -14.16 -5.38
C ILE A 516 33.50 -13.92 -5.15
N GLY A 517 33.93 -12.65 -5.10
CA GLY A 517 35.34 -12.30 -4.91
C GLY A 517 35.93 -12.75 -3.57
N LEU A 518 35.11 -12.78 -2.53
CA LEU A 518 35.48 -13.25 -1.18
C LEU A 518 35.29 -14.76 -0.98
N SER A 519 34.82 -15.49 -2.00
CA SER A 519 34.52 -16.90 -1.85
C SER A 519 35.79 -17.76 -1.68
N PRO A 520 35.74 -18.85 -0.88
CA PRO A 520 36.91 -19.72 -0.66
C PRO A 520 37.55 -20.25 -1.96
N PRO A 521 36.80 -20.66 -3.00
CA PRO A 521 37.41 -21.12 -4.25
C PRO A 521 38.21 -20.05 -4.99
N VAL A 522 37.84 -18.77 -4.86
CA VAL A 522 38.59 -17.64 -5.43
C VAL A 522 39.81 -17.36 -4.57
N HIS A 523 39.62 -17.26 -3.26
CA HIS A 523 40.68 -16.96 -2.31
C HIS A 523 41.77 -18.06 -2.29
N ASP A 524 41.39 -19.33 -2.28
CA ASP A 524 42.36 -20.42 -2.08
C ASP A 524 43.05 -20.83 -3.39
N LYS A 525 42.45 -20.56 -4.57
CA LYS A 525 42.99 -21.00 -5.87
C LYS A 525 43.44 -19.87 -6.78
N LEU A 526 42.75 -18.75 -6.81
CA LEU A 526 43.01 -17.66 -7.75
C LEU A 526 43.91 -16.59 -7.15
N VAL A 527 43.72 -16.24 -5.87
CA VAL A 527 44.56 -15.24 -5.19
C VAL A 527 46.03 -15.64 -5.15
N PRO A 528 46.44 -16.88 -4.75
CA PRO A 528 47.84 -17.28 -4.78
C PRO A 528 48.45 -17.29 -6.19
N LYS A 529 47.61 -17.47 -7.23
CA LYS A 529 48.05 -17.59 -8.62
C LYS A 529 48.25 -16.24 -9.30
N TYR A 530 47.38 -15.26 -9.03
CA TYR A 530 47.35 -13.99 -9.75
C TYR A 530 47.58 -12.75 -8.86
N GLY A 531 47.53 -12.91 -7.54
CA GLY A 531 47.66 -11.83 -6.55
C GLY A 531 46.32 -11.15 -6.22
N GLU A 532 46.19 -10.68 -4.98
CA GLU A 532 44.96 -10.06 -4.45
C GLU A 532 44.50 -8.86 -5.27
N ALA A 533 45.42 -7.95 -5.62
CA ALA A 533 45.10 -6.73 -6.35
C ALA A 533 44.46 -7.04 -7.72
N TYR A 534 45.00 -8.01 -8.45
CA TYR A 534 44.46 -8.41 -9.75
C TYR A 534 43.04 -8.97 -9.63
N ILE A 535 42.78 -9.78 -8.60
CA ILE A 535 41.45 -10.35 -8.34
C ILE A 535 40.44 -9.24 -8.03
N ILE A 536 40.80 -8.27 -7.17
CA ILE A 536 39.95 -7.12 -6.87
C ILE A 536 39.63 -6.33 -8.15
N PHE A 537 40.64 -6.00 -8.96
CA PHE A 537 40.42 -5.30 -10.23
C PHE A 537 39.51 -6.08 -11.19
N ALA A 538 39.67 -7.40 -11.27
CA ALA A 538 38.83 -8.25 -12.11
C ALA A 538 37.34 -8.21 -11.68
N PHE A 539 37.07 -8.23 -10.37
CA PHE A 539 35.69 -8.15 -9.85
C PHE A 539 35.08 -6.75 -10.01
N VAL A 540 35.85 -5.69 -9.80
CA VAL A 540 35.39 -4.32 -10.08
C VAL A 540 35.09 -4.14 -11.57
N LEU A 541 35.91 -4.71 -12.46
CA LEU A 541 35.63 -4.70 -13.90
C LEU A 541 34.33 -5.47 -14.22
N LEU A 542 34.15 -6.66 -13.65
CA LEU A 542 32.92 -7.45 -13.82
C LEU A 542 31.68 -6.69 -13.34
N GLU A 543 31.78 -6.00 -12.19
CA GLU A 543 30.73 -5.13 -11.67
C GLU A 543 30.32 -4.06 -12.69
N HIS A 544 31.29 -3.32 -13.23
CA HIS A 544 31.03 -2.28 -14.23
C HIS A 544 30.45 -2.83 -15.53
N VAL A 545 30.85 -4.03 -15.96
CA VAL A 545 30.27 -4.70 -17.13
C VAL A 545 28.79 -5.02 -16.87
N ILE A 546 28.45 -5.57 -15.71
CA ILE A 546 27.05 -5.90 -15.37
C ILE A 546 26.21 -4.61 -15.25
N LEU A 547 26.73 -3.56 -14.62
CA LEU A 547 26.07 -2.25 -14.57
C LEU A 547 25.87 -1.64 -15.96
N GLY A 548 26.85 -1.79 -16.86
CA GLY A 548 26.75 -1.39 -18.26
C GLY A 548 25.64 -2.15 -19.00
N ILE A 549 25.57 -3.47 -18.85
CA ILE A 549 24.49 -4.29 -19.43
C ILE A 549 23.13 -3.84 -18.89
N LYS A 550 23.04 -3.60 -17.58
CA LYS A 550 21.81 -3.11 -16.95
C LYS A 550 21.36 -1.76 -17.53
N ALA A 551 22.29 -0.82 -17.71
CA ALA A 551 22.00 0.47 -18.33
C ALA A 551 21.51 0.30 -19.78
N VAL A 552 22.12 -0.60 -20.55
CA VAL A 552 21.69 -0.91 -21.93
C VAL A 552 20.28 -1.51 -21.96
N VAL A 553 19.98 -2.47 -21.07
CA VAL A 553 18.64 -3.08 -20.99
C VAL A 553 17.58 -2.02 -20.65
N SER A 554 17.86 -1.18 -19.66
CA SER A 554 16.97 -0.09 -19.25
C SER A 554 16.75 0.94 -20.37
N PHE A 555 17.78 1.24 -21.16
CA PHE A 555 17.67 2.11 -22.33
C PHE A 555 16.87 1.48 -23.48
N CYS A 556 17.05 0.18 -23.73
CA CYS A 556 16.44 -0.53 -24.86
C CYS A 556 14.96 -0.86 -24.64
N ILE A 557 14.52 -1.05 -23.39
CA ILE A 557 13.13 -1.40 -23.07
C ILE A 557 12.38 -0.13 -22.67
N PRO A 558 11.45 0.39 -23.50
CA PRO A 558 10.68 1.56 -23.13
C PRO A 558 9.64 1.24 -22.05
N ASP A 559 9.53 2.14 -21.06
CA ASP A 559 8.64 2.08 -19.90
C ASP A 559 7.16 1.90 -20.25
N ALA A 560 6.74 2.24 -21.47
CA ALA A 560 5.37 2.10 -21.94
C ALA A 560 5.30 1.33 -23.28
N PRO A 561 4.26 0.49 -23.48
CA PRO A 561 3.98 -0.13 -24.78
C PRO A 561 3.71 0.88 -25.89
N LYS A 562 4.04 0.49 -27.14
CA LYS A 562 3.79 1.33 -28.32
C LYS A 562 2.31 1.69 -28.47
N GLU A 563 1.42 0.75 -28.16
CA GLU A 563 -0.04 0.96 -28.18
C GLU A 563 -0.47 2.07 -27.23
N VAL A 564 0.04 2.06 -25.99
CA VAL A 564 -0.24 3.08 -24.97
C VAL A 564 0.33 4.44 -25.41
N LEU A 565 1.58 4.46 -25.87
CA LEU A 565 2.24 5.68 -26.37
C LEU A 565 1.47 6.30 -27.55
N PHE A 566 1.03 5.48 -28.49
CA PHE A 566 0.25 5.93 -29.64
C PHE A 566 -1.12 6.47 -29.21
N ALA A 567 -1.80 5.80 -28.28
CA ALA A 567 -3.11 6.23 -27.81
C ALA A 567 -3.03 7.55 -26.99
N ILE A 568 -1.97 7.73 -26.21
CA ILE A 568 -1.66 9.01 -25.54
C ILE A 568 -1.35 10.09 -26.59
N ALA A 569 -0.53 9.78 -27.60
CA ALA A 569 -0.19 10.72 -28.66
C ALA A 569 -1.42 11.18 -29.46
N LYS A 570 -2.31 10.24 -29.82
CA LYS A 570 -3.60 10.51 -30.46
C LYS A 570 -4.45 11.44 -29.59
N THR A 571 -4.53 11.14 -28.30
CA THR A 571 -5.25 11.98 -27.32
C THR A 571 -4.72 13.40 -27.23
N ASN A 572 -3.40 13.55 -27.10
CA ASN A 572 -2.77 14.86 -27.04
C ASN A 572 -2.90 15.64 -28.36
N TYR A 573 -3.00 14.94 -29.49
CA TYR A 573 -3.28 15.55 -30.78
C TYR A 573 -4.71 16.10 -30.85
N GLU A 574 -5.71 15.30 -30.47
CA GLU A 574 -7.12 15.73 -30.43
C GLU A 574 -7.35 16.91 -29.48
N HIS A 575 -6.73 16.90 -28.29
CA HIS A 575 -6.78 18.05 -27.37
C HIS A 575 -6.20 19.33 -27.99
N ARG A 576 -5.13 19.22 -28.78
CA ARG A 576 -4.53 20.37 -29.48
C ARG A 576 -5.43 20.90 -30.59
N LEU A 577 -6.09 20.02 -31.34
CA LEU A 577 -7.07 20.42 -32.35
C LEU A 577 -8.26 21.14 -31.72
N ALA A 578 -8.86 20.56 -30.68
CA ALA A 578 -9.98 21.17 -29.96
C ALA A 578 -9.63 22.57 -29.43
N TRP A 579 -8.42 22.73 -28.88
CA TRP A 579 -7.94 24.03 -28.41
C TRP A 579 -7.73 25.04 -29.55
N GLN A 580 -7.24 24.61 -30.71
CA GLN A 580 -7.09 25.48 -31.88
C GLN A 580 -8.45 25.94 -32.42
N ASP A 581 -9.43 25.04 -32.47
CA ASP A 581 -10.78 25.36 -32.93
C ASP A 581 -11.49 26.31 -31.97
N GLU A 582 -11.35 26.11 -30.66
CA GLU A 582 -11.85 27.05 -29.65
C GLU A 582 -11.23 28.44 -29.80
N ARG A 583 -9.92 28.52 -30.07
CA ARG A 583 -9.25 29.81 -30.31
C ARG A 583 -9.76 30.50 -31.57
N LYS A 584 -9.95 29.76 -32.67
CA LYS A 584 -10.50 30.31 -33.93
C LYS A 584 -11.92 30.83 -33.74
N SER A 585 -12.77 30.06 -33.05
CA SER A 585 -14.13 30.49 -32.71
C SER A 585 -14.13 31.76 -31.86
N LYS A 586 -13.24 31.86 -30.86
CA LYS A 586 -13.12 33.08 -30.04
C LYS A 586 -12.60 34.28 -30.83
N SER A 587 -11.68 34.09 -31.79
CA SER A 587 -11.20 35.21 -32.63
C SER A 587 -12.27 35.69 -33.61
N SER A 588 -13.09 34.79 -34.17
CA SER A 588 -14.17 35.17 -35.09
C SER A 588 -15.37 35.85 -34.42
N HIS A 589 -15.41 35.90 -33.08
CA HIS A 589 -16.43 36.64 -32.32
C HIS A 589 -15.94 38.03 -31.86
N ILE A 590 -14.68 38.38 -32.16
CA ILE A 590 -14.07 39.67 -31.81
C ILE A 590 -13.92 40.57 -33.05
N GLU A 591 -13.98 39.98 -34.26
CA GLU A 591 -14.21 40.68 -35.53
C GLU A 591 -15.72 40.80 -35.80
#